data_AF-A0A4U0PCF8-F1
#
_entry.id   AF-A0A4U0PCF8-F1
#
_cell.length_a   1.000
_cell.length_b   1.000
_cell.length_c   1.000
_cell.angle_alpha   90.00
_cell.angle_beta   90.00
_cell.angle_gamma   90.00
#
_symmetry.space_group_name_H-M   'P 1'
#
loop_
_entity.id
_entity.type
_entity.pdbx_description
1 polymer ?
#
loop_
_entity_poly.entity_id
_entity_poly.type
_entity_poly.pdbx_seq_one_letter_code
_entity_poly.pdbx_strand_id
1 'polypeptide(L)' 'MSISTFGIGLAGMQTYQRALDVSAARVASAGLRDDTEGLTRGLVGTTEAKDNFQAAAKVVKAADGMIGTLLDTLA' A
#
# COMPACT_ATOMS: atom_id res chain seq x y z
N MET A 1 -4.33 -3.35 22.54
CA MET A 1 -4.11 -3.97 21.21
C MET A 1 -3.99 -2.94 20.05
N SER A 2 -3.63 -1.68 20.30
CA SER A 2 -3.47 -0.63 19.25
C SER A 2 -1.99 -0.38 18.85
N ILE A 3 -1.05 -0.59 19.78
CA ILE A 3 0.39 -0.45 19.52
C ILE A 3 0.91 -1.49 18.53
N SER A 4 0.36 -2.71 18.57
CA SER A 4 0.75 -3.80 17.66
C SER A 4 0.25 -3.58 16.23
N THR A 5 -0.95 -3.01 16.05
CA THR A 5 -1.53 -2.73 14.72
C THR A 5 -0.88 -1.53 14.03
N PHE A 6 -0.45 -0.51 14.79
CA PHE A 6 0.35 0.59 14.25
C PHE A 6 1.73 0.10 13.76
N GLY A 7 2.39 -0.78 14.53
CA GLY A 7 3.64 -1.42 14.14
C GLY A 7 3.49 -2.32 12.90
N ILE A 8 2.38 -3.06 12.80
CA ILE A 8 2.05 -3.88 11.61
C ILE A 8 1.77 -2.99 10.39
N GLY A 9 1.11 -1.84 10.58
CA GLY A 9 0.89 -0.85 9.53
C GLY A 9 2.20 -0.26 8.99
N LEU A 10 3.13 0.10 9.89
CA LEU A 10 4.43 0.64 9.52
C LEU A 10 5.33 -0.42 8.84
N ALA A 11 5.32 -1.65 9.35
CA ALA A 11 6.03 -2.78 8.74
C ALA A 11 5.44 -3.13 7.35
N GLY A 12 4.12 -3.05 7.20
CA GLY A 12 3.44 -3.16 5.93
C GLY A 12 3.90 -2.08 4.95
N MET A 13 3.91 -0.81 5.37
CA MET A 13 4.38 0.31 4.54
C MET A 13 5.82 0.15 4.07
N GLN A 14 6.74 -0.30 4.93
CA GLN A 14 8.13 -0.58 4.51
C GLN A 14 8.22 -1.70 3.48
N THR A 15 7.38 -2.73 3.62
CA THR A 15 7.29 -3.83 2.67
C THR A 15 6.75 -3.35 1.32
N TYR A 16 5.72 -2.48 1.33
CA TYR A 16 5.17 -1.88 0.12
C TYR A 16 6.16 -0.92 -0.56
N GLN A 17 6.95 -0.14 0.19
CA GLN A 17 8.00 0.70 -0.38
C GLN A 17 9.03 -0.14 -1.14
N ARG A 18 9.48 -1.26 -0.55
CA ARG A 18 10.43 -2.15 -1.21
C ARG A 18 9.83 -2.83 -2.45
N ALA A 19 8.54 -3.20 -2.39
CA ALA A 19 7.83 -3.76 -3.55
C ALA A 19 7.66 -2.73 -4.69
N LEU A 20 7.41 -1.47 -4.35
CA LEU A 20 7.31 -0.36 -5.30
C LEU A 20 8.66 -0.06 -5.96
N ASP A 21 9.76 -0.05 -5.20
CA ASP A 21 11.11 0.19 -5.73
C ASP A 21 11.51 -0.90 -6.74
N VAL A 22 11.27 -2.17 -6.40
CA VAL A 22 11.50 -3.30 -7.32
C VAL A 22 10.63 -3.21 -8.58
N SER A 23 9.37 -2.78 -8.43
CA SER A 23 8.45 -2.61 -9.55
C SER A 23 8.89 -1.46 -10.46
N ALA A 24 9.32 -0.33 -9.88
CA ALA A 24 9.85 0.82 -10.60
C ALA A 24 11.14 0.46 -11.37
N ALA A 25 12.03 -0.31 -10.75
CA ALA A 25 13.24 -0.81 -11.42
C ALA A 25 12.90 -1.72 -12.61
N ARG A 26 11.89 -2.60 -12.49
CA ARG A 26 11.42 -3.43 -13.61
C ARG A 26 10.82 -2.59 -14.72
N VAL A 27 9.96 -1.63 -14.39
CA VAL A 27 9.35 -0.70 -15.36
C VAL A 27 10.42 0.10 -16.10
N ALA A 28 11.41 0.65 -15.38
CA ALA A 28 12.54 1.38 -15.97
C ALA A 28 13.38 0.49 -16.88
N SER A 29 13.66 -0.75 -16.47
CA SER A 29 14.42 -1.71 -17.29
C SER A 29 13.65 -2.21 -18.52
N ALA A 30 12.32 -2.31 -18.44
CA ALA A 30 11.46 -2.71 -19.55
C ALA A 30 11.33 -1.59 -20.60
N GLY A 31 11.22 -0.33 -20.14
CA GLY A 31 11.19 0.84 -21.02
C GLY A 31 12.49 1.04 -21.82
N LEU A 32 13.63 0.55 -21.31
CA LEU A 32 14.91 0.56 -22.03
C LEU A 32 15.06 -0.57 -23.06
N ARG A 33 14.19 -1.59 -23.04
CA ARG A 33 14.31 -2.81 -23.88
C ARG A 33 13.23 -2.94 -24.95
N ASP A 34 12.37 -1.93 -25.12
CA ASP A 34 11.16 -1.97 -25.98
C ASP A 34 10.26 -3.20 -25.68
N ASP A 35 10.26 -3.62 -24.41
CA ASP A 35 9.53 -4.79 -23.94
C ASP A 35 8.16 -4.35 -23.41
N THR A 36 7.24 -4.14 -24.34
CA THR A 36 5.89 -3.63 -24.08
C THR A 36 5.09 -4.55 -23.14
N GLU A 37 5.33 -5.87 -23.18
CA GLU A 37 4.67 -6.84 -22.31
C GLU A 37 5.20 -6.73 -20.86
N GLY A 38 6.51 -6.60 -20.68
CA GLY A 38 7.14 -6.34 -19.38
C GLY A 38 6.71 -5.00 -18.77
N LEU A 39 6.57 -3.95 -19.60
CA LEU A 39 6.10 -2.64 -19.18
C LEU A 39 4.64 -2.67 -18.71
N THR A 40 3.77 -3.37 -19.47
CA THR A 40 2.35 -3.52 -19.12
C THR A 40 2.18 -4.29 -17.81
N ARG A 41 2.92 -5.40 -17.62
CA ARG A 41 2.91 -6.14 -16.35
C ARG A 41 3.42 -5.30 -15.17
N GLY A 42 4.45 -4.50 -15.39
CA GLY A 42 4.98 -3.59 -14.36
C GLY A 42 4.00 -2.49 -13.97
N LEU A 43 3.31 -1.90 -14.95
CA LEU A 43 2.27 -0.88 -14.73
C LEU A 43 1.04 -1.46 -14.01
N VAL A 44 0.59 -2.65 -14.40
CA VAL A 44 -0.51 -3.35 -13.73
C VAL A 44 -0.13 -3.68 -12.29
N GLY A 45 1.06 -4.24 -12.06
CA GLY A 45 1.53 -4.52 -10.69
C GLY A 45 1.66 -3.26 -9.82
N THR A 46 2.04 -2.12 -10.42
CA THR A 46 2.07 -0.82 -9.72
C THR A 46 0.66 -0.33 -9.39
N THR A 47 -0.31 -0.56 -10.28
CA THR A 47 -1.72 -0.21 -10.08
C THR A 47 -2.34 -1.08 -8.98
N GLU A 48 -2.10 -2.39 -9.00
CA GLU A 48 -2.55 -3.31 -7.93
C GLU A 48 -1.96 -2.94 -6.57
N ALA A 49 -0.67 -2.57 -6.53
CA ALA A 49 -0.03 -2.10 -5.29
C ALA A 49 -0.69 -0.81 -4.75
N LYS A 50 -1.02 0.13 -5.64
CA LYS A 50 -1.71 1.37 -5.29
C LYS A 50 -3.14 1.13 -4.78
N ASP A 51 -3.87 0.22 -5.40
CA ASP A 51 -5.24 -0.14 -4.99
C ASP A 51 -5.24 -0.84 -3.62
N ASN A 52 -4.30 -1.77 -3.40
CA ASN A 52 -4.13 -2.42 -2.09
C ASN A 52 -3.77 -1.42 -0.98
N PHE A 53 -2.92 -0.43 -1.28
CA PHE A 53 -2.61 0.63 -0.33
C PHE A 53 -3.85 1.48 0.00
N GLN A 54 -4.66 1.86 -1.00
CA GLN A 54 -5.91 2.59 -0.75
C GLN A 54 -6.91 1.76 0.07
N ALA A 55 -7.02 0.46 -0.20
CA ALA A 55 -7.87 -0.43 0.59
C ALA A 55 -7.41 -0.49 2.05
N ALA A 56 -6.11 -0.66 2.29
CA ALA A 56 -5.52 -0.63 3.63
C ALA A 56 -5.76 0.73 4.32
N ALA A 57 -5.60 1.84 3.61
CA ALA A 57 -5.86 3.18 4.13
C ALA A 57 -7.34 3.37 4.51
N LYS A 58 -8.28 2.83 3.73
CA LYS A 58 -9.72 2.85 4.07
C LYS A 58 -10.02 2.05 5.34
N VAL A 59 -9.38 0.90 5.54
CA VAL A 59 -9.53 0.10 6.77
C VAL A 59 -8.99 0.86 7.98
N VAL A 60 -7.82 1.48 7.86
CA VAL A 60 -7.25 2.32 8.94
C VAL A 60 -8.17 3.50 9.26
N LYS A 61 -8.71 4.17 8.24
CA LYS A 61 -9.64 5.29 8.43
C LYS A 61 -10.97 4.85 9.06
N ALA A 62 -11.49 3.69 8.67
CA ALA A 62 -12.69 3.12 9.28
C ALA A 62 -12.44 2.75 10.76
N ALA A 63 -11.26 2.19 11.06
CA ALA A 63 -10.84 1.90 12.43
C ALA A 63 -10.71 3.17 13.28
N ASP A 64 -10.12 4.24 12.74
CA ASP A 64 -10.00 5.53 13.41
C ASP A 64 -11.38 6.17 13.68
N GLY A 65 -12.28 6.11 12.69
CA GLY A 65 -13.68 6.55 12.87
C GLY A 65 -14.41 5.76 13.95
N MET A 66 -14.24 4.43 13.99
CA MET A 66 -14.82 3.59 15.04
C MET A 66 -14.23 3.91 16.42
N ILE A 67 -12.91 4.08 16.53
CA ILE A 67 -12.24 4.48 17.79
C ILE A 67 -12.73 5.85 18.24
N GLY A 68 -12.86 6.81 17.32
CA GLY A 68 -13.42 8.13 17.59
C GLY A 68 -14.84 8.05 18.14
N THR A 69 -15.72 7.27 17.51
CA THR A 69 -17.09 7.08 18.00
C THR A 69 -17.14 6.36 19.36
N LEU A 70 -16.26 5.40 19.62
CA LEU A 70 -16.19 4.71 20.92
C LEU A 70 -15.69 5.64 22.03
N LEU A 71 -14.75 6.54 21.73
CA LEU A 71 -14.28 7.57 22.66
C LEU A 71 -15.36 8.62 22.94
N ASP A 72 -16.09 9.04 21.91
CA ASP A 72 -17.19 10.02 22.04
C ASP A 72 -18.40 9.44 22.80
N THR A 73 -18.54 8.12 22.83
CA THR A 73 -19.56 7.44 23.67
C THR A 73 -19.08 7.24 25.12
N LEU A 74 -17.76 7.32 25.37
CA LEU A 74 -17.17 7.14 26.71
C LEU A 74 -16.95 8.48 27.44
N ALA A 75 -16.87 9.59 26.70
CA ALA A 75 -16.77 10.96 27.20
C ALA A 75 -18.15 11.53 27.58
#